data_AF-A0AA96SU07-F1
#
_entry.id   AF-A0AA96SU07-F1
#
_cell.length_a   1.000
_cell.length_b   1.000
_cell.length_c   1.000
_cell.angle_alpha   90.00
_cell.angle_beta   90.00
_cell.angle_gamma   90.00
#
_symmetry.space_group_name_H-M   'P 1'
#
loop_
_entity.id
_entity.type
_entity.pdbx_description
1 polymer ?
#
loop_
_entity_poly.entity_id
_entity_poly.type
_entity_poly.pdbx_seq_one_letter_code
_entity_poly.pdbx_strand_id
1 'polypeptide(L)'
;MLRFKILASTIPLVLAAFLARGDLVAGTHPCISTGETTIQIATMPWQAQSHVSFTSDPLQATVRVQIVDSADTADFVVLDDVDAAEPDACPVTAATRFIRIADTSASSESVIYLSEEGDADYRIFVKSRSFTARDAAALIVSAHSRSPARMAAASL
;
A
#
# COMPACT_ATOMS: atom_id res chain seq x y z
N MET A 1 43.71 -54.49 -4.70
CA MET A 1 42.55 -54.56 -3.78
C MET A 1 42.33 -53.18 -3.18
N LEU A 2 41.46 -52.37 -3.79
CA LEU A 2 41.24 -50.97 -3.42
C LEU A 2 40.14 -50.89 -2.36
N ARG A 3 40.47 -50.44 -1.14
CA ARG A 3 39.53 -50.36 -0.01
C ARG A 3 38.79 -49.02 -0.06
N PHE A 4 37.48 -49.05 -0.32
CA PHE A 4 36.59 -47.89 -0.25
C PHE A 4 36.44 -47.43 1.21
N LYS A 5 36.94 -46.23 1.51
CA LYS A 5 36.71 -45.54 2.78
C LYS A 5 35.37 -44.80 2.67
N ILE A 6 34.34 -45.31 3.34
CA ILE A 6 33.03 -44.66 3.47
C ILE A 6 33.23 -43.42 4.37
N LEU A 7 33.16 -42.24 3.78
CA LEU A 7 33.04 -40.98 4.51
C LEU A 7 31.60 -40.89 5.03
N ALA A 8 31.40 -41.20 6.31
CA ALA A 8 30.16 -40.92 7.02
C ALA A 8 29.99 -39.40 7.14
N SER A 9 29.28 -38.80 6.18
CA SER A 9 28.87 -37.40 6.21
C SER A 9 27.72 -37.24 7.21
N THR A 10 28.03 -36.84 8.44
CA THR A 10 27.04 -36.57 9.50
C THR A 10 26.60 -35.10 9.52
N ILE A 11 26.56 -34.44 8.36
CA ILE A 11 26.12 -33.05 8.24
C ILE A 11 24.91 -33.02 7.30
N PRO A 12 23.71 -33.38 7.77
CA PRO A 12 22.61 -32.48 7.50
C PRO A 12 21.52 -32.59 8.59
N LEU A 13 21.67 -31.92 9.74
CA LEU A 13 20.56 -31.85 10.71
C LEU A 13 20.67 -30.64 11.67
N VAL A 14 21.17 -29.50 11.19
CA VAL A 14 21.18 -28.24 11.97
C VAL A 14 20.53 -27.07 11.21
N LEU A 15 19.80 -27.33 10.12
CA LEU A 15 19.17 -26.28 9.31
C LEU A 15 17.67 -26.06 9.57
N ALA A 16 17.17 -26.38 10.78
CA ALA A 16 15.73 -26.31 11.08
C ALA A 16 15.37 -25.58 12.39
N ALA A 17 16.22 -24.67 12.89
CA ALA A 17 15.94 -23.94 14.14
C ALA A 17 15.92 -22.40 14.02
N PHE A 18 16.11 -21.84 12.82
CA PHE A 18 16.23 -20.38 12.62
C PHE A 18 15.06 -19.73 11.86
N LEU A 19 13.88 -20.38 11.80
CA LEU A 19 12.67 -19.79 11.21
C LEU A 19 11.66 -19.29 12.28
N ALA A 20 11.99 -19.34 13.57
CA ALA A 20 11.09 -18.93 14.65
C ALA A 20 11.40 -17.54 15.26
N ARG A 21 12.36 -16.80 14.70
CA ARG A 21 12.66 -15.40 15.07
C ARG A 21 12.81 -14.54 13.82
N GLY A 22 11.80 -14.57 12.99
CA GLY A 22 11.48 -13.43 12.16
C GLY A 22 10.54 -12.54 12.96
N ASP A 23 11.04 -11.78 13.92
CA ASP A 23 10.51 -10.43 14.12
C ASP A 23 10.87 -9.67 12.84
N LEU A 24 10.16 -10.02 11.75
CA LEU A 24 10.02 -9.16 10.60
C LEU A 24 9.45 -7.91 11.22
N VAL A 25 10.26 -6.85 11.27
CA VAL A 25 9.81 -5.51 11.61
C VAL A 25 8.50 -5.34 10.84
N ALA A 26 7.38 -5.44 11.55
CA ALA A 26 6.07 -5.19 11.00
C ALA A 26 6.09 -3.69 10.71
N GLY A 27 6.66 -3.35 9.55
CA GLY A 27 6.60 -1.99 9.05
C GLY A 27 5.12 -1.68 9.01
N THR A 28 4.68 -0.71 9.80
CA THR A 28 3.31 -0.22 9.76
C THR A 28 3.06 0.21 8.33
N HIS A 29 2.41 -0.67 7.56
CA HIS A 29 2.21 -0.43 6.14
C HIS A 29 0.96 0.43 5.98
N PRO A 30 1.03 1.53 5.21
CA PRO A 30 -0.12 2.41 5.02
C PRO A 30 -1.25 1.64 4.37
N CYS A 31 -2.37 1.55 5.08
CA CYS A 31 -3.53 0.78 4.67
C CYS A 31 -4.83 1.47 5.08
N ILE A 32 -5.89 1.18 4.33
CA ILE A 32 -7.25 1.60 4.65
C ILE A 32 -8.20 0.42 4.42
N SER A 33 -9.23 0.31 5.23
CA SER A 33 -10.33 -0.64 5.02
C SER A 33 -11.50 0.08 4.35
N THR A 34 -11.99 -0.47 3.24
CA THR A 34 -13.17 0.02 2.53
C THR A 34 -14.19 -1.11 2.42
N GLY A 35 -15.02 -1.27 3.44
CA GLY A 35 -15.93 -2.42 3.55
C GLY A 35 -15.15 -3.72 3.80
N GLU A 36 -15.29 -4.69 2.89
CA GLU A 36 -14.63 -6.01 2.98
C GLU A 36 -13.24 -6.05 2.32
N THR A 37 -12.83 -4.96 1.66
CA THR A 37 -11.53 -4.88 0.97
C THR A 37 -10.57 -3.99 1.74
N THR A 38 -9.33 -4.44 1.92
CA THR A 38 -8.24 -3.61 2.43
C THR A 38 -7.38 -3.12 1.28
N ILE A 39 -7.01 -1.85 1.29
CA ILE A 39 -6.09 -1.26 0.32
C ILE A 39 -4.80 -0.95 1.03
N GLN A 40 -3.67 -1.35 0.47
CA GLN A 40 -2.35 -1.20 1.09
C GLN A 40 -1.29 -0.80 0.05
N ILE A 41 -0.30 -0.02 0.47
CA ILE A 41 0.86 0.28 -0.38
C ILE A 41 1.72 -0.97 -0.52
N ALA A 42 1.99 -1.35 -1.76
CA ALA A 42 2.81 -2.51 -2.11
C ALA A 42 4.26 -2.31 -1.69
N THR A 43 4.79 -3.23 -0.88
CA THR A 43 6.21 -3.26 -0.53
C THR A 43 7.07 -3.70 -1.72
N MET A 44 6.52 -4.51 -2.64
CA MET A 44 7.26 -5.10 -3.74
C MET A 44 6.64 -4.79 -5.12
N PRO A 45 7.45 -4.54 -6.18
CA PRO A 45 6.98 -4.16 -7.53
C PRO A 45 5.93 -5.09 -8.18
N TRP A 46 5.97 -6.38 -7.90
CA TRP A 46 5.04 -7.34 -8.49
C TRP A 46 3.72 -7.48 -7.72
N GLN A 47 3.60 -6.94 -6.51
CA GLN A 47 2.39 -7.05 -5.70
C GLN A 47 1.30 -6.08 -6.13
N ALA A 48 1.67 -4.86 -6.55
CA ALA A 48 0.67 -3.85 -6.89
C ALA A 48 -0.13 -4.23 -8.13
N GLN A 49 -1.44 -4.16 -7.96
CA GLN A 49 -2.45 -4.42 -8.98
C GLN A 49 -2.90 -3.11 -9.65
N SER A 50 -2.68 -1.98 -8.99
CA SER A 50 -3.01 -0.64 -9.48
C SER A 50 -1.94 0.37 -9.10
N HIS A 51 -1.87 1.44 -9.87
CA HIS A 51 -0.85 2.46 -9.76
C HIS A 51 -1.48 3.85 -9.78
N VAL A 52 -0.88 4.75 -9.03
CA VAL A 52 -1.19 6.17 -9.04
C VAL A 52 0.12 6.94 -9.18
N SER A 53 0.06 8.13 -9.76
CA SER A 53 1.23 9.00 -9.92
C SER A 53 0.93 10.38 -9.34
N PHE A 54 1.98 11.20 -9.16
CA PHE A 54 1.82 12.56 -8.67
C PHE A 54 2.35 13.55 -9.70
N THR A 55 1.72 14.72 -9.75
CA THR A 55 2.18 15.86 -10.54
C THR A 55 2.24 17.11 -9.67
N SER A 56 3.14 18.03 -10.00
CA SER A 56 3.18 19.39 -9.47
C SER A 56 2.42 20.39 -10.35
N ASP A 57 2.00 19.97 -11.55
CA ASP A 57 1.20 20.79 -12.46
C ASP A 57 -0.29 20.48 -12.26
N PRO A 58 -1.08 21.40 -11.70
CA PRO A 58 -2.52 21.20 -11.50
C PRO A 58 -3.28 20.95 -12.80
N LEU A 59 -2.76 21.36 -13.97
CA LEU A 59 -3.43 21.15 -15.26
C LEU A 59 -3.28 19.71 -15.78
N GLN A 60 -2.30 18.96 -15.27
CA GLN A 60 -2.08 17.55 -15.61
C GLN A 60 -2.77 16.59 -14.64
N ALA A 61 -3.37 17.13 -13.57
CA ALA A 61 -4.01 16.34 -12.54
C ALA A 61 -5.34 15.78 -13.02
N THR A 62 -5.55 14.48 -12.80
CA THR A 62 -6.87 13.85 -12.93
C THR A 62 -7.68 13.92 -11.64
N VAL A 63 -6.99 14.03 -10.49
CA VAL A 63 -7.58 14.11 -9.16
C VAL A 63 -6.80 15.13 -8.34
N ARG A 64 -7.51 16.01 -7.63
CA ARG A 64 -6.97 17.00 -6.72
C ARG A 64 -7.22 16.57 -5.28
N VAL A 65 -6.15 16.51 -4.49
CA VAL A 65 -6.24 16.21 -3.07
C VAL A 65 -5.73 17.42 -2.28
N GLN A 66 -6.54 17.90 -1.35
CA GLN A 66 -6.18 18.98 -0.46
C GLN A 66 -5.73 18.43 0.90
N ILE A 67 -4.59 18.90 1.40
CA ILE A 67 -4.17 18.71 2.78
C ILE A 67 -4.83 19.82 3.61
N VAL A 68 -5.63 19.43 4.59
CA VAL A 68 -6.25 20.37 5.54
C VAL A 68 -5.55 20.30 6.90
N ASP A 69 -5.72 21.36 7.69
CA ASP A 69 -5.09 21.55 9.01
C ASP A 69 -5.91 21.02 10.18
N SER A 70 -7.16 20.62 9.96
CA SER A 70 -8.05 20.05 10.96
C SER A 70 -8.74 18.78 10.47
N ALA A 71 -8.94 17.82 11.39
CA ALA A 71 -9.70 16.61 11.12
C ALA A 71 -11.18 16.89 10.83
N ASP A 72 -11.74 17.99 11.36
CA ASP A 72 -13.16 18.33 11.21
C ASP A 72 -13.53 18.77 9.78
N THR A 73 -12.54 19.19 9.00
CA THR A 73 -12.72 19.67 7.62
C THR A 73 -12.25 18.65 6.58
N ALA A 74 -11.75 17.50 7.02
CA ALA A 74 -11.23 16.44 6.17
C ALA A 74 -12.32 15.40 5.84
N ASP A 75 -12.28 14.90 4.61
CA ASP A 75 -13.06 13.72 4.20
C ASP A 75 -12.40 12.42 4.68
N PHE A 76 -11.08 12.46 4.87
CA PHE A 76 -10.28 11.32 5.32
C PHE A 76 -9.21 11.76 6.33
N VAL A 77 -9.17 11.07 7.48
CA VAL A 77 -8.31 11.40 8.62
C VAL A 77 -7.35 10.25 8.87
N VAL A 78 -6.04 10.53 8.85
CA VAL A 78 -4.99 9.56 9.16
C VAL A 78 -4.35 9.92 10.49
N LEU A 79 -4.51 9.04 11.48
CA LEU A 79 -3.93 9.14 12.81
C LEU A 79 -3.12 7.88 13.09
N ASP A 80 -1.89 8.03 13.59
CA ASP A 80 -1.00 6.92 13.97
C ASP A 80 -0.74 6.86 15.48
N ASP A 81 -1.11 7.91 16.21
CA ASP A 81 -0.83 8.06 17.65
C ASP A 81 -2.03 7.63 18.52
N VAL A 82 -2.77 6.61 18.09
CA VAL A 82 -3.73 5.94 18.96
C VAL A 82 -2.97 4.80 19.64
N ASP A 83 -2.92 4.79 20.97
CA ASP A 83 -2.19 3.81 21.79
C ASP A 83 -2.60 2.33 21.53
N ALA A 84 -3.63 2.12 20.71
CA ALA A 84 -4.04 0.83 20.20
C ALA A 84 -3.60 0.68 18.73
N ALA A 85 -2.36 0.25 18.52
CA ALA A 85 -2.03 -0.51 17.32
C ALA A 85 -2.79 -1.83 17.42
N GLU A 86 -4.06 -1.85 17.02
CA GLU A 86 -4.81 -3.08 16.89
C GLU A 86 -4.03 -3.96 15.89
N PRO A 87 -3.51 -5.12 16.31
CA PRO A 87 -2.58 -5.92 15.50
C PRO A 87 -3.17 -6.39 14.17
N ASP A 88 -4.49 -6.23 14.01
CA ASP A 88 -5.27 -6.61 12.84
C ASP A 88 -6.07 -5.43 12.23
N ALA A 89 -5.63 -4.18 12.37
CA ALA A 89 -6.35 -3.02 11.81
C ALA A 89 -6.52 -3.12 10.28
N CYS A 90 -5.58 -3.77 9.59
CA CYS A 90 -5.65 -4.10 8.17
C CYS A 90 -5.06 -5.49 7.92
N PRO A 91 -5.82 -6.57 8.12
CA PRO A 91 -5.32 -7.90 7.83
C PRO A 91 -5.12 -8.01 6.31
N VAL A 92 -3.97 -8.56 5.92
CA VAL A 92 -3.74 -8.94 4.53
C VAL A 92 -4.54 -10.21 4.25
N THR A 93 -5.59 -10.08 3.45
CA THR A 93 -6.48 -11.17 3.04
C THR A 93 -6.43 -11.35 1.53
N ALA A 94 -7.15 -12.36 1.02
CA ALA A 94 -7.33 -12.51 -0.43
C ALA A 94 -8.05 -11.31 -1.09
N ALA A 95 -8.76 -10.49 -0.30
CA ALA A 95 -9.43 -9.28 -0.76
C ALA A 95 -8.54 -8.02 -0.69
N THR A 96 -7.28 -8.15 -0.25
CA THR A 96 -6.34 -7.02 -0.18
C THR A 96 -5.90 -6.59 -1.57
N ARG A 97 -6.12 -5.31 -1.86
CA ARG A 97 -5.66 -4.65 -3.08
C ARG A 97 -4.39 -3.86 -2.81
N PHE A 98 -3.30 -4.28 -3.43
CA PHE A 98 -2.02 -3.58 -3.32
C PHE A 98 -1.92 -2.48 -4.38
N ILE A 99 -1.52 -1.28 -3.96
CA ILE A 99 -1.32 -0.12 -4.83
C ILE A 99 0.17 0.26 -4.89
N ARG A 100 0.58 1.00 -5.91
CA ARG A 100 1.90 1.63 -5.95
C ARG A 100 1.82 3.08 -6.35
N ILE A 101 2.67 3.89 -5.74
CA ILE A 101 2.98 5.23 -6.21
C ILE A 101 4.06 5.10 -7.28
N ALA A 102 3.71 5.34 -8.54
CA ALA A 102 4.63 5.31 -9.68
C ALA A 102 5.38 6.64 -9.81
N ASP A 103 6.65 6.58 -10.22
CA ASP A 103 7.48 7.76 -10.49
C ASP A 103 7.01 8.53 -11.73
N THR A 104 6.37 7.83 -12.66
CA THR A 104 5.90 8.37 -13.95
C THR A 104 4.45 7.98 -14.15
N SER A 105 3.64 8.90 -14.68
CA SER A 105 2.24 8.63 -15.00
C SER A 105 2.12 7.74 -16.24
N ALA A 106 1.35 6.66 -16.14
CA ALA A 106 0.81 5.99 -17.32
C ALA A 106 -0.53 6.61 -17.73
N SER A 107 -0.89 6.55 -19.02
CA SER A 107 -2.09 7.18 -19.56
C SER A 107 -3.42 6.68 -18.97
N SER A 108 -3.42 5.51 -18.33
CA SER A 108 -4.60 4.89 -17.71
C SER A 108 -4.63 4.99 -16.18
N GLU A 109 -3.70 5.73 -15.57
CA GLU A 109 -3.54 5.84 -14.12
C GLU A 109 -4.01 7.20 -13.61
N SER A 110 -4.48 7.24 -12.36
CA SER A 110 -4.80 8.51 -11.71
C SER A 110 -3.52 9.30 -11.44
N VAL A 111 -3.47 10.52 -11.96
CA VAL A 111 -2.46 11.53 -11.68
C VAL A 111 -3.00 12.45 -10.59
N ILE A 112 -2.35 12.45 -9.43
CA ILE A 112 -2.76 13.16 -8.22
C ILE A 112 -1.99 14.48 -8.14
N TYR A 113 -2.70 15.58 -7.95
CA TYR A 113 -2.12 16.85 -7.52
C TYR A 113 -2.44 17.08 -6.05
N LEU A 114 -1.39 17.23 -5.24
CA LEU A 114 -1.48 17.43 -3.80
C LEU A 114 -1.17 18.89 -3.47
N SER A 115 -2.09 19.57 -2.77
CA SER A 115 -1.98 20.99 -2.43
C SER A 115 -2.53 21.24 -1.02
N GLU A 116 -2.11 22.31 -0.36
CA GLU A 116 -2.74 22.79 0.88
C GLU A 116 -3.90 23.77 0.58
N GLU A 117 -3.90 24.33 -0.62
CA GLU A 117 -4.81 25.40 -1.04
C GLU A 117 -5.62 25.02 -2.28
N GLY A 118 -6.77 25.68 -2.45
CA GLY A 118 -7.63 25.56 -3.62
C GLY A 118 -8.77 24.54 -3.49
N ASP A 119 -9.54 24.39 -4.57
CA ASP A 119 -10.58 23.38 -4.67
C ASP A 119 -9.97 21.99 -4.90
N ALA A 120 -10.49 20.99 -4.19
CA ALA A 120 -10.05 19.60 -4.29
C ALA A 120 -11.23 18.63 -4.33
N ASP A 121 -10.98 17.47 -4.94
CA ASP A 121 -11.94 16.38 -5.00
C ASP A 121 -12.00 15.62 -3.66
N TYR A 122 -10.89 15.59 -2.92
CA TYR A 122 -10.78 14.98 -1.60
C TYR A 122 -9.96 15.85 -0.65
N ARG A 123 -10.37 15.92 0.61
CA ARG A 123 -9.63 16.57 1.70
C ARG A 123 -9.07 15.54 2.67
N ILE A 124 -7.78 15.62 2.95
CA ILE A 124 -7.09 14.73 3.87
C ILE A 124 -6.49 15.51 5.04
N PHE A 125 -6.62 14.98 6.25
CA PHE A 125 -5.87 15.41 7.41
C PHE A 125 -4.93 14.30 7.83
N VAL A 126 -3.63 14.60 7.96
CA VAL A 126 -2.61 13.61 8.32
C VAL A 126 -1.87 14.06 9.56
N LYS A 127 -2.06 13.33 10.66
CA LYS A 127 -1.30 13.47 11.90
C LYS A 127 -0.70 12.13 12.26
N SER A 128 0.42 11.82 11.61
CA SER A 128 1.13 10.55 11.75
C SER A 128 2.64 10.76 11.72
N ARG A 129 3.38 9.85 12.37
CA ARG A 129 4.85 9.77 12.30
C ARG A 129 5.32 8.80 11.21
N SER A 130 4.48 7.84 10.82
CA SER A 130 4.78 6.77 9.88
C SER A 130 4.13 6.96 8.50
N PHE A 131 3.05 7.77 8.42
CA PHE A 131 2.27 8.01 7.21
C PHE A 131 2.49 9.41 6.65
N THR A 132 2.83 9.49 5.37
CA THR A 132 2.95 10.78 4.67
C THR A 132 1.60 11.20 4.07
N ALA A 133 1.43 12.51 3.83
CA ALA A 133 0.28 13.03 3.07
C ALA A 133 0.18 12.42 1.66
N ARG A 134 1.33 12.07 1.07
CA ARG A 134 1.40 11.40 -0.22
C ARG A 134 0.83 10.00 -0.17
N ASP A 135 1.15 9.23 0.87
CA ASP A 135 0.62 7.88 1.06
C ASP A 135 -0.90 7.91 1.30
N ALA A 136 -1.36 8.83 2.15
CA ALA A 136 -2.79 9.03 2.42
C ALA A 136 -3.56 9.40 1.14
N ALA A 137 -3.02 10.33 0.33
CA ALA A 137 -3.60 10.71 -0.95
C ALA A 137 -3.64 9.53 -1.93
N ALA A 138 -2.56 8.75 -2.02
CA ALA A 138 -2.52 7.57 -2.87
C ALA A 138 -3.59 6.53 -2.46
N LEU A 139 -3.77 6.31 -1.16
CA LEU A 139 -4.76 5.38 -0.62
C LEU A 139 -6.20 5.83 -0.89
N ILE A 140 -6.55 7.08 -0.59
CA ILE A 140 -7.93 7.57 -0.78
C ILE A 140 -8.32 7.60 -2.26
N VAL A 141 -7.42 8.05 -3.14
CA VAL A 141 -7.65 8.05 -4.59
C VAL A 141 -7.71 6.61 -5.12
N SER A 142 -6.92 5.71 -4.56
CA SER A 142 -7.01 4.29 -4.89
C SER A 142 -8.34 3.69 -4.45
N ALA A 143 -8.85 4.00 -3.26
CA ALA A 143 -10.17 3.54 -2.80
C ALA A 143 -11.31 3.97 -3.72
N HIS A 144 -11.23 5.20 -4.23
CA HIS A 144 -12.32 5.81 -4.99
C HIS A 144 -12.14 5.69 -6.51
N SER A 145 -10.94 5.36 -6.99
CA SER A 145 -10.74 4.95 -8.38
C SER A 145 -11.49 3.65 -8.56
N ARG A 146 -12.69 3.76 -9.14
CA ARG A 146 -13.42 2.61 -9.68
C ARG A 146 -12.39 1.85 -10.48
N SER A 147 -12.03 0.66 -10.01
CA SER A 147 -11.26 -0.29 -10.81
C SER A 147 -11.89 -0.25 -12.20
N PRO A 148 -11.12 -0.08 -13.30
CA PRO A 148 -11.66 -0.45 -14.59
C PRO A 148 -11.95 -1.94 -14.42
N ALA A 149 -13.21 -2.26 -14.10
CA ALA A 149 -13.72 -3.60 -14.14
C ALA A 149 -13.27 -4.05 -15.51
N ARG A 150 -12.31 -4.99 -15.55
CA ARG A 150 -11.93 -5.64 -16.80
C ARG A 150 -13.27 -5.97 -17.43
N MET A 151 -13.55 -5.35 -18.58
CA MET A 151 -14.67 -5.78 -19.39
C MET A 151 -14.38 -7.25 -19.68
N ALA A 152 -14.97 -8.12 -18.87
CA ALA A 152 -15.04 -9.53 -19.16
C ALA A 152 -15.92 -9.58 -20.39
N ALA A 153 -15.28 -9.58 -21.56
CA ALA A 153 -15.91 -10.01 -22.78
C ALA A 153 -16.36 -11.44 -22.52
N ALA A 154 -17.64 -11.60 -22.18
CA ALA A 154 -18.32 -12.87 -22.28
C ALA A 154 -18.50 -13.12 -23.79
N SER A 155 -17.61 -13.92 -24.37
CA SER A 155 -17.88 -14.56 -25.65
C SER A 155 -18.87 -15.70 -25.41
N LEU A 156 -20.04 -15.60 -26.04
CA LEU A 156 -21.04 -16.67 -26.20
C LEU A 156 -20.50 -17.83 -27.03
#